data_AF-A0A7S0REF5-F1
#
_entry.id   AF-A0A7S0REF5-F1
#
_cell.length_a   1.000
_cell.length_b   1.000
_cell.length_c   1.000
_cell.angle_alpha   90.00
_cell.angle_beta   90.00
_cell.angle_gamma   90.00
#
_symmetry.space_group_name_H-M   'P 1'
#
loop_
_entity.id
_entity.type
_entity.pdbx_description
1 polymer ?
#
loop_
_entity_poly.entity_id
_entity_poly.type
_entity_poly.pdbx_seq_one_letter_code
_entity_poly.pdbx_strand_id
1 'polypeptide(L)'
;MEFNPETPHPVVVFMPEGSTTHMGGTMRLGTRRTVLQTVECITAKLYQSDQYIDERHRHRYEVNPELVEKIEAAGMVFVGKDETGRRMEIVELEDHPYFVATQFHPEFKSRPGKPSPVFLGLVLAATGQLDSYLQGRKINREPK
;
A
#
# COMPACT_ATOMS: atom_id res chain seq x y z
N MET A 1 -12.16 -1.78 18.50
CA MET A 1 -10.75 -1.99 18.10
C MET A 1 -10.43 -3.47 18.24
N GLU A 2 -9.49 -4.01 17.45
CA GLU A 2 -9.22 -5.46 17.41
C GLU A 2 -8.74 -6.04 18.75
N PHE A 3 -7.86 -5.32 19.46
CA PHE A 3 -7.21 -5.81 20.69
C PHE A 3 -7.77 -5.18 21.96
N ASN A 4 -7.71 -3.85 22.08
CA ASN A 4 -8.26 -3.12 23.22
C ASN A 4 -9.27 -2.06 22.72
N PRO A 5 -10.58 -2.28 22.88
CA PRO A 5 -11.60 -1.31 22.51
C PRO A 5 -11.51 0.03 23.25
N GLU A 6 -10.91 0.05 24.45
CA GLU A 6 -10.83 1.21 25.34
C GLU A 6 -9.49 1.95 25.26
N THR A 7 -8.60 1.60 24.32
CA THR A 7 -7.32 2.32 24.22
C THR A 7 -7.54 3.80 23.88
N PRO A 8 -6.85 4.73 24.58
CA PRO A 8 -6.95 6.16 24.29
C PRO A 8 -6.30 6.56 22.96
N HIS A 9 -5.56 5.65 22.33
CA HIS A 9 -4.83 5.89 21.07
C HIS A 9 -5.23 4.88 19.99
N PRO A 10 -6.39 5.07 19.32
CA PRO A 10 -6.87 4.19 18.26
C PRO A 10 -6.04 4.34 16.97
N VAL A 11 -4.90 3.65 16.86
CA VAL A 11 -4.06 3.70 15.63
C VAL A 11 -4.68 2.92 14.48
N VAL A 12 -5.31 1.78 14.78
CA VAL A 12 -5.94 0.89 13.80
C VAL A 12 -7.42 0.74 14.15
N VAL A 13 -8.31 1.06 13.20
CA VAL A 13 -9.76 1.16 13.41
C VAL A 13 -10.53 0.30 12.43
N PHE A 14 -11.74 -0.12 12.82
CA PHE A 14 -12.62 -0.90 11.95
C PHE A 14 -13.34 0.04 10.98
N MET A 15 -13.13 -0.15 9.66
CA MET A 15 -13.70 0.70 8.60
C MET A 15 -14.27 -0.16 7.45
N PRO A 16 -15.44 -0.79 7.65
CA PRO A 16 -16.02 -1.74 6.69
C PRO A 16 -16.40 -1.09 5.35
N GLU A 17 -16.54 -1.93 4.32
CA GLU A 17 -17.17 -1.54 3.04
C GLU A 17 -18.67 -1.87 3.06
N GLY A 18 -19.50 -1.09 2.36
CA GLY A 18 -20.94 -1.32 2.23
C GLY A 18 -21.81 -0.65 3.30
N SER A 19 -23.12 -0.95 3.29
CA SER A 19 -24.07 -0.31 4.20
C SER A 19 -24.04 -0.94 5.59
N THR A 20 -24.26 -0.12 6.61
CA THR A 20 -24.51 -0.52 8.00
C THR A 20 -25.87 -1.21 8.20
N THR A 21 -26.73 -1.21 7.18
CA THR A 21 -28.10 -1.77 7.23
C THR A 21 -28.18 -3.25 6.92
N HIS A 22 -27.17 -3.85 6.28
CA HIS A 22 -27.04 -5.30 6.19
C HIS A 22 -26.19 -5.80 7.36
N MET A 23 -26.74 -6.73 8.13
CA MET A 23 -26.12 -7.32 9.33
C MET A 23 -24.70 -7.80 9.03
N GLY A 24 -23.71 -7.11 9.60
CA GLY A 24 -22.29 -7.44 9.52
C GLY A 24 -21.53 -6.56 8.51
N GLY A 25 -20.87 -5.51 9.00
CA GLY A 25 -19.98 -4.67 8.19
C GLY A 25 -19.04 -5.54 7.36
N THR A 26 -19.10 -5.38 6.03
CA THR A 26 -18.50 -6.36 5.14
C THR A 26 -16.99 -6.16 5.04
N MET A 27 -16.26 -7.28 4.95
CA MET A 27 -14.80 -7.31 4.78
C MET A 27 -14.42 -6.62 3.46
N ARG A 28 -13.35 -5.82 3.46
CA ARG A 28 -12.75 -5.34 2.22
C ARG A 28 -12.12 -6.54 1.52
N LEU A 29 -12.75 -6.98 0.43
CA LEU A 29 -12.46 -8.26 -0.22
C LEU A 29 -12.38 -8.13 -1.74
N GLY A 30 -11.40 -8.80 -2.31
CA GLY A 30 -11.24 -8.92 -3.76
C GLY A 30 -10.28 -7.90 -4.34
N THR A 31 -10.32 -7.71 -5.66
CA THR A 31 -9.47 -6.73 -6.33
C THR A 31 -9.95 -5.32 -6.00
N ARG A 32 -9.04 -4.45 -5.58
CA ARG A 32 -9.28 -3.02 -5.38
C ARG A 32 -8.15 -2.22 -6.01
N ARG A 33 -8.49 -1.00 -6.41
CA ARG A 33 -7.53 -0.04 -6.94
C ARG A 33 -6.88 0.72 -5.79
N THR A 34 -5.55 0.79 -5.84
CA THR A 34 -4.74 1.65 -4.99
C THR A 34 -4.13 2.75 -5.86
N VAL A 35 -4.48 4.00 -5.58
CA VAL A 35 -3.98 5.19 -6.26
C VAL A 35 -2.62 5.56 -5.67
N LEU A 36 -1.61 5.63 -6.54
CA LEU A 36 -0.26 6.03 -6.17
C LEU A 36 -0.20 7.54 -5.98
N GLN A 37 0.39 7.98 -4.86
CA GLN A 37 0.44 9.40 -4.48
C GLN A 37 1.65 10.13 -5.07
N THR A 38 2.68 9.38 -5.47
CA THR A 38 3.89 9.90 -6.11
C THR A 38 4.49 8.83 -7.02
N VAL A 39 5.13 9.27 -8.11
CA VAL A 39 5.88 8.39 -9.02
C VAL A 39 7.30 8.12 -8.53
N GLU A 40 7.76 8.87 -7.53
CA GLU A 40 9.11 8.77 -7.02
C GLU A 40 9.32 7.65 -6.00
N CYS A 41 8.24 7.10 -5.46
CA CYS A 41 8.29 6.00 -4.49
C CYS A 41 8.81 4.70 -5.13
N ILE A 42 9.36 3.82 -4.29
CA ILE A 42 9.90 2.53 -4.72
C ILE A 42 8.78 1.68 -5.36
N THR A 43 7.58 1.73 -4.78
CA THR A 43 6.41 0.99 -5.27
C THR A 43 6.06 1.36 -6.71
N ALA A 44 5.92 2.65 -7.04
CA ALA A 44 5.58 3.10 -8.39
C ALA A 44 6.61 2.61 -9.42
N LYS A 45 7.90 2.71 -9.08
CA LYS A 45 9.02 2.29 -9.94
C LYS A 45 9.05 0.76 -10.13
N LEU A 46 8.78 -0.02 -9.09
CA LEU A 46 8.72 -1.48 -9.17
C LEU A 46 7.54 -1.96 -10.04
N TYR A 47 6.36 -1.37 -9.83
CA TYR A 47 5.15 -1.69 -10.59
C TYR A 47 5.16 -1.10 -12.02
N GLN A 48 6.06 -0.14 -12.30
CA GLN A 48 6.05 0.67 -13.53
C GLN A 48 4.68 1.33 -13.79
N SER A 49 4.10 1.93 -12.75
CA SER A 49 2.82 2.61 -12.83
C SER A 49 2.94 4.01 -12.23
N ASP A 50 2.35 5.00 -12.90
CA ASP A 50 2.30 6.40 -12.46
C ASP A 50 0.97 6.82 -11.84
N GLN A 51 -0.05 5.97 -11.91
CA GLN A 51 -1.42 6.32 -11.47
C GLN A 51 -1.95 5.38 -10.40
N TYR A 52 -1.99 4.08 -10.68
CA TYR A 52 -2.61 3.12 -9.78
C TYR A 52 -2.08 1.70 -9.98
N ILE A 53 -2.29 0.87 -8.96
CA ILE A 53 -2.14 -0.58 -9.06
C ILE A 53 -3.44 -1.23 -8.61
N ASP A 54 -3.77 -2.36 -9.23
CA ASP A 54 -4.88 -3.18 -8.78
C ASP A 54 -4.29 -4.39 -8.05
N GLU A 55 -4.70 -4.64 -6.81
CA GLU A 55 -4.24 -5.76 -6.00
C GLU A 55 -5.39 -6.39 -5.21
N ARG A 56 -5.17 -7.58 -4.62
CA ARG A 56 -6.22 -8.31 -3.88
C ARG A 56 -6.16 -8.02 -2.39
N HIS A 57 -7.29 -7.62 -1.81
CA HIS A 57 -7.43 -7.32 -0.39
C HIS A 57 -8.29 -8.37 0.30
N ARG A 58 -8.02 -8.59 1.59
CA ARG A 58 -8.82 -9.43 2.49
C ARG A 58 -8.61 -9.01 3.94
N HIS A 59 -9.14 -7.85 4.30
CA HIS A 59 -8.97 -7.29 5.65
C HIS A 59 -10.20 -6.46 6.08
N ARG A 60 -10.18 -5.97 7.32
CA ARG A 60 -11.31 -5.27 7.98
C ARG A 60 -10.91 -3.98 8.69
N TYR A 61 -9.62 -3.79 8.91
CA TYR A 61 -9.09 -2.74 9.76
C TYR A 61 -8.16 -1.87 8.93
N GLU A 62 -8.24 -0.57 9.20
CA GLU A 62 -7.49 0.46 8.49
C GLU A 62 -6.71 1.29 9.50
N VAL A 63 -5.69 2.01 9.03
CA VAL A 63 -5.07 3.08 9.81
C VAL A 63 -6.13 4.16 10.09
N ASN A 64 -6.18 4.65 11.32
CA ASN A 64 -7.08 5.75 11.68
C ASN A 64 -6.71 7.02 10.88
N PRO A 65 -7.61 7.55 10.04
CA PRO A 65 -7.34 8.75 9.25
C PRO A 65 -6.90 9.96 10.07
N GLU A 66 -7.34 10.08 11.32
CA GLU A 66 -6.97 11.19 12.23
C GLU A 66 -5.49 11.17 12.65
N LEU A 67 -4.79 10.05 12.46
CA LEU A 67 -3.39 9.89 12.84
C LEU A 67 -2.44 9.88 11.63
N VAL A 68 -2.97 9.92 10.41
CA VAL A 68 -2.17 9.86 9.17
C VAL A 68 -1.13 10.98 9.12
N GLU A 69 -1.54 12.23 9.35
CA GLU A 69 -0.61 13.37 9.33
C GLU A 69 0.51 13.24 10.36
N LYS A 70 0.21 12.69 11.55
CA LYS A 70 1.21 12.48 12.61
C LYS A 70 2.19 11.37 12.24
N ILE A 71 1.73 10.32 11.57
CA ILE A 71 2.55 9.21 11.09
C ILE A 71 3.48 9.69 9.96
N GLU A 72 2.95 10.46 9.01
CA GLU A 72 3.73 11.04 7.92
C GLU A 72 4.77 12.02 8.44
N ALA A 73 4.42 12.88 9.41
CA ALA A 73 5.36 13.79 10.07
C ALA A 73 6.49 13.07 10.84
N ALA A 74 6.32 11.78 11.14
CA ALA A 74 7.34 10.95 11.78
C ALA A 74 8.22 10.17 10.77
N GLY A 75 8.03 10.35 9.46
CA GLY A 75 8.86 9.79 8.40
C GLY A 75 8.27 8.56 7.67
N MET A 76 7.10 8.06 8.09
CA MET A 76 6.39 6.98 7.38
C MET A 76 5.39 7.57 6.38
N VAL A 77 5.72 7.51 5.09
CA VAL A 77 4.97 8.19 4.02
C VAL A 77 3.98 7.24 3.36
N PHE A 78 2.70 7.61 3.30
CA PHE A 78 1.67 6.81 2.63
C PHE A 78 1.65 7.08 1.13
N VAL A 79 2.37 6.23 0.39
CA VAL A 79 2.53 6.35 -1.07
C VAL A 79 1.40 5.73 -1.89
N GLY A 80 0.48 5.00 -1.25
CA GLY A 80 -0.69 4.40 -1.90
C GLY A 80 -1.94 4.53 -1.05
N LYS A 81 -3.03 5.02 -1.64
CA LYS A 81 -4.33 5.23 -0.98
C LYS A 81 -5.46 4.61 -1.79
N ASP A 82 -6.59 4.32 -1.16
CA ASP A 82 -7.79 3.91 -1.92
C ASP A 82 -8.35 5.05 -2.77
N GLU A 83 -9.32 4.75 -3.64
CA GLU A 83 -9.93 5.74 -4.55
C GLU A 83 -10.64 6.89 -3.82
N THR A 84 -11.01 6.69 -2.54
CA THR A 84 -11.61 7.73 -1.72
C THR A 84 -10.56 8.62 -1.02
N GLY A 85 -9.29 8.21 -1.04
CA GLY A 85 -8.20 8.83 -0.30
C GLY A 85 -8.27 8.64 1.21
N ARG A 86 -9.24 7.86 1.73
CA ARG A 86 -9.47 7.69 3.17
C ARG A 86 -8.69 6.52 3.75
N ARG A 87 -8.41 5.49 2.95
CA ARG A 87 -7.67 4.30 3.39
C ARG A 87 -6.25 4.36 2.90
N MET A 88 -5.32 4.07 3.80
CA MET A 88 -3.90 4.01 3.50
C MET A 88 -3.52 2.56 3.19
N GLU A 89 -3.10 2.30 1.95
CA GLU A 89 -2.91 0.95 1.44
C GLU A 89 -1.43 0.56 1.34
N ILE A 90 -0.54 1.55 1.15
CA ILE A 90 0.91 1.34 0.99
C ILE A 90 1.66 2.42 1.76
N VAL A 91 2.61 2.02 2.58
CA VAL A 91 3.51 2.92 3.31
C VAL A 91 4.97 2.57 3.01
N GLU A 92 5.79 3.61 2.87
CA GLU A 92 7.24 3.54 2.73
C GLU A 92 7.91 4.34 3.86
N LEU A 93 9.10 3.92 4.30
CA LEU A 93 9.90 4.66 5.28
C LEU A 93 11.04 5.36 4.56
N GLU A 94 11.16 6.67 4.76
CA GLU A 94 12.28 7.44 4.23
C GLU A 94 13.62 6.96 4.83
N ASP A 95 14.71 7.14 4.10
CA ASP A 95 16.08 6.78 4.50
C ASP A 95 16.32 5.28 4.83
N HIS A 96 15.43 4.38 4.40
CA HIS A 96 15.61 2.94 4.50
C HIS A 96 15.77 2.30 3.11
N PRO A 97 16.76 1.39 2.89
CA PRO A 97 17.05 0.84 1.55
C PRO A 97 15.85 0.12 0.91
N TYR A 98 15.04 -0.55 1.73
CA TYR A 98 13.75 -1.11 1.30
C TYR A 98 12.82 -1.33 2.48
N PHE A 99 11.92 -0.39 2.73
CA PHE A 99 10.82 -0.54 3.68
C PHE A 99 9.52 -0.26 2.93
N VAL A 100 8.82 -1.33 2.55
CA VAL A 100 7.52 -1.25 1.86
C VAL A 100 6.56 -2.14 2.62
N ALA A 101 5.47 -1.58 3.12
CA ALA A 101 4.39 -2.34 3.75
C ALA A 101 3.07 -2.08 3.03
N THR A 102 2.33 -3.16 2.78
CA THR A 102 1.11 -3.15 1.97
C THR A 102 -0.04 -3.82 2.71
N GLN A 103 -1.25 -3.29 2.54
CA GLN A 103 -2.49 -3.91 3.03
C GLN A 103 -2.98 -5.07 2.15
N PHE A 104 -2.67 -5.04 0.85
CA PHE A 104 -3.04 -6.11 -0.08
C PHE A 104 -2.13 -7.34 0.07
N HIS A 105 -2.55 -8.41 -0.60
CA HIS A 105 -1.88 -9.71 -0.66
C HIS A 105 -1.08 -9.88 -1.98
N PRO A 106 0.19 -9.46 -2.02
CA PRO A 106 1.03 -9.53 -3.23
C PRO A 106 1.24 -10.95 -3.76
N GLU A 107 1.10 -11.96 -2.92
CA GLU A 107 1.28 -13.37 -3.24
C GLU A 107 0.28 -13.87 -4.29
N PHE A 108 -0.94 -13.33 -4.31
CA PHE A 108 -2.00 -13.85 -5.19
C PHE A 108 -1.81 -13.47 -6.67
N LYS A 109 -1.07 -12.40 -6.97
CA LYS A 109 -0.78 -11.96 -8.35
C LYS A 109 0.61 -12.36 -8.83
N SER A 110 1.47 -12.90 -7.96
CA SER A 110 2.80 -13.40 -8.32
C SER A 110 2.73 -14.64 -9.23
N ARG A 111 3.57 -14.71 -10.27
CA ARG A 111 3.68 -15.85 -11.21
C ARG A 111 5.17 -16.13 -11.51
N PRO A 112 5.55 -17.36 -11.93
CA PRO A 112 6.96 -17.69 -12.22
C PRO A 112 7.66 -16.74 -13.21
N GLY A 113 6.96 -16.31 -14.28
CA GLY A 113 7.50 -15.36 -15.27
C GLY A 113 7.24 -13.88 -14.96
N LYS A 114 6.51 -13.59 -13.87
CA LYS A 114 6.15 -12.23 -13.44
C LYS A 114 6.01 -12.24 -11.91
N PRO A 115 7.12 -12.21 -11.16
CA PRO A 115 7.06 -12.19 -9.70
C PRO A 115 6.33 -10.92 -9.24
N SER A 116 5.73 -10.98 -8.04
CA SER A 116 5.14 -9.79 -7.43
C SER A 116 6.21 -8.68 -7.30
N PRO A 117 5.94 -7.44 -7.72
CA PRO A 117 6.92 -6.37 -7.70
C PRO A 117 7.48 -6.09 -6.30
N VAL A 118 6.68 -6.17 -5.23
CA VAL A 118 7.17 -5.95 -3.85
C VAL A 118 8.12 -7.07 -3.39
N PHE A 119 7.86 -8.34 -3.75
CA PHE A 119 8.79 -9.43 -3.42
C PHE A 119 10.07 -9.34 -4.23
N LEU A 120 9.97 -8.94 -5.50
CA LEU A 120 11.16 -8.69 -6.31
C LEU A 120 12.00 -7.54 -5.73
N GLY A 121 11.36 -6.46 -5.31
CA GLY A 121 12.00 -5.32 -4.63
C GLY A 121 12.76 -5.76 -3.39
N LEU A 122 12.14 -6.59 -2.54
CA LEU A 122 12.78 -7.12 -1.33
C LEU A 122 14.05 -7.94 -1.65
N VAL A 123 14.00 -8.83 -2.64
CA VAL A 123 15.16 -9.64 -3.03
C VAL A 123 16.26 -8.77 -3.64
N LEU A 124 15.91 -7.83 -4.52
CA LEU A 124 16.87 -6.90 -5.11
C LEU A 124 17.54 -6.03 -4.04
N ALA A 125 16.80 -5.60 -3.01
CA ALA A 125 17.36 -4.87 -1.89
C ALA A 125 18.33 -5.73 -1.09
N ALA A 126 17.94 -6.98 -0.81
CA ALA A 126 18.78 -7.94 -0.09
C ALA A 126 20.09 -8.27 -0.84
N THR A 127 20.09 -8.19 -2.17
CA THR A 127 21.28 -8.41 -3.01
C THR A 127 22.03 -7.13 -3.37
N GLY A 128 21.59 -5.95 -2.91
CA GLY A 128 22.20 -4.65 -3.24
C GLY A 128 22.03 -4.21 -4.70
N GLN A 129 21.04 -4.77 -5.41
CA GLN A 129 20.79 -4.53 -6.83
C GLN A 129 19.57 -3.62 -7.10
N LEU A 130 18.85 -3.21 -6.05
CA LEU A 130 17.62 -2.43 -6.18
C LEU A 130 17.84 -1.12 -6.95
N ASP A 131 18.81 -0.31 -6.55
CA ASP A 131 19.03 1.01 -7.19
C ASP A 131 19.37 0.88 -8.67
N SER A 132 20.26 -0.06 -9.02
CA SER A 132 20.60 -0.34 -10.42
C SER A 132 19.39 -0.81 -11.22
N TYR A 133 18.50 -1.61 -10.61
CA TYR A 133 17.28 -2.08 -11.25
C TYR A 133 16.28 -0.95 -11.49
N LEU A 134 16.12 -0.03 -10.53
CA LEU A 134 15.19 1.09 -10.64
C LEU A 134 15.68 2.18 -11.61
N GLN A 135 16.99 2.46 -11.67
CA GLN A 135 17.58 3.43 -12.59
C GLN A 135 17.33 3.09 -14.07
N GLY A 136 17.19 1.79 -14.39
CA GLY A 136 16.89 1.31 -15.75
C GLY A 136 15.42 1.47 -16.17
N ARG A 137 14.51 1.88 -15.28
CA ARG A 137 13.06 1.91 -15.52
C ARG A 137 12.51 3.33 -15.41
N LYS A 138 12.39 4.02 -16.55
CA LYS A 138 11.59 5.24 -16.65
C LYS A 138 10.11 4.84 -16.73
N ILE A 139 9.28 5.43 -15.86
CA ILE A 139 7.83 5.27 -15.99
C ILE A 139 7.38 6.10 -17.19
N ASN A 140 6.97 5.43 -18.27
CA ASN A 140 6.47 6.09 -19.46
C ASN A 140 5.10 6.69 -19.15
N ARG A 141 5.01 8.02 -19.07
CA ARG A 141 3.73 8.72 -18.93
C ARG A 141 2.99 8.63 -20.26
N GLU A 142 1.81 8.02 -20.29
CA GLU A 142 0.89 8.24 -21.41
C GLU A 142 0.36 9.69 -21.33
N PRO A 143 0.35 10.45 -22.44
CA PRO A 143 -0.24 11.77 -22.45
C PRO A 143 -1.75 11.65 -22.16
N LYS A 144 -2.23 12.52 -21.26
CA LYS A 144 -3.65 12.68 -20.94
C LYS A 144 -4.49 13.06 -22.17
#